data_AF-A0A8T5S2R8-F1
#
_entry.id   AF-A0A8T5S2R8-F1
#
_cell.length_a   1.000
_cell.length_b   1.000
_cell.length_c   1.000
_cell.angle_alpha   90.00
_cell.angle_beta   90.00
_cell.angle_gamma   90.00
#
_symmetry.space_group_name_H-M   'P 1'
#
loop_
_entity.id
_entity.type
_entity.pdbx_description
1 polymer ?
#
loop_
_entity_poly.entity_id
_entity_poly.type
_entity_poly.pdbx_seq_one_letter_code
_entity_poly.pdbx_strand_id
1 'polypeptide(L)'
;MKNISPFGEDFLLTALRIDKHIKGYVDFYYGPEKLRQIVDNEPLTPPSKLMVVSNNLLNKLDLQGYDVKRERYLEKMLKAMRTSIEILNGIEISIEDQFLNLYDVVLRPANESELKNLKNEYEKAYRGLGSLDDRLAKLRVTRRIPEDKVLKFFKRALEITKKRTKELFINLLPENEQILLDLTQEKNDDKIKWACYEWYLGN
;
A
#
# COMPACT_ATOMS: atom_id res chain seq x y z
N MET A 1 -7.88 -20.21 14.94
CA MET A 1 -6.83 -19.51 14.17
C MET A 1 -6.13 -20.56 13.30
N LYS A 2 -5.98 -20.33 11.99
CA LYS A 2 -5.15 -21.23 11.16
C LYS A 2 -3.73 -21.21 11.72
N ASN A 3 -3.15 -22.37 11.98
CA ASN A 3 -1.75 -22.47 12.41
C ASN A 3 -0.87 -21.92 11.28
N ILE A 4 0.01 -20.97 11.60
CA ILE A 4 1.00 -20.45 10.66
C ILE A 4 2.12 -21.49 10.57
N SER A 5 2.61 -21.75 9.36
CA SER A 5 3.74 -22.65 9.18
C SER A 5 5.02 -22.04 9.75
N PRO A 6 6.04 -22.84 10.13
CA PRO A 6 7.34 -22.30 10.54
C PRO A 6 7.94 -21.32 9.51
N PHE A 7 7.77 -21.61 8.22
CA PHE A 7 8.15 -20.69 7.14
C PHE A 7 7.43 -19.35 7.22
N GLY A 8 6.11 -19.37 7.46
CA GLY A 8 5.30 -18.17 7.62
C GLY A 8 5.69 -17.35 8.84
N GLU A 9 6.02 -18.01 9.96
CA GLU A 9 6.51 -17.32 11.17
C GLU A 9 7.85 -16.63 10.90
N ASP A 10 8.81 -17.34 10.29
CA ASP A 10 10.12 -16.78 9.93
C ASP A 10 10.00 -15.60 8.94
N PHE A 11 9.10 -15.71 7.95
CA PHE A 11 8.79 -14.62 7.03
C PHE A 11 8.28 -13.37 7.78
N LEU A 12 7.30 -13.53 8.66
CA LEU A 12 6.71 -12.42 9.42
C LEU A 12 7.71 -11.80 10.40
N LEU A 13 8.47 -12.63 11.11
CA LEU A 13 9.52 -12.16 12.03
C LEU A 13 10.61 -11.39 11.27
N THR A 14 10.97 -11.83 10.07
CA THR A 14 11.95 -11.11 9.23
C THR A 14 11.44 -9.71 8.88
N ALA A 15 10.20 -9.59 8.41
CA ALA A 15 9.59 -8.29 8.09
C ALA A 15 9.55 -7.34 9.31
N LEU A 16 9.11 -7.85 10.47
CA LEU A 16 9.05 -7.08 11.71
C LEU A 16 10.45 -6.66 12.20
N ARG A 17 11.46 -7.51 12.04
CA ARG A 17 12.84 -7.17 12.41
C ARG A 17 13.44 -6.13 11.47
N ILE A 18 13.05 -6.11 10.19
CA ILE A 18 13.41 -5.01 9.27
C ILE A 18 12.75 -3.71 9.70
N ASP A 19 11.49 -3.73 10.15
CA ASP A 19 10.78 -2.54 10.66
C ASP A 19 11.47 -1.88 11.87
N LYS A 20 12.15 -2.66 12.72
CA LYS A 20 12.99 -2.08 13.79
C LYS A 20 14.21 -1.29 13.27
N HIS A 21 14.67 -1.55 12.05
CA HIS A 21 15.71 -0.74 11.38
C HIS A 21 15.12 0.41 10.58
N ILE A 22 14.02 0.17 9.87
CA ILE A 22 13.37 1.12 8.97
C ILE A 22 11.96 1.34 9.50
N LYS A 23 11.79 2.36 10.34
CA LYS A 23 10.49 2.67 10.95
C LYS A 23 9.44 2.89 9.86
N GLY A 24 8.36 2.11 9.90
CA GLY A 24 7.27 2.18 8.92
C GLY A 24 7.46 1.25 7.72
N TYR A 25 8.44 0.34 7.78
CA TYR A 25 8.59 -0.73 6.80
C TYR A 25 7.37 -1.66 6.81
N VAL A 26 6.81 -1.92 7.99
CA VAL A 26 5.51 -2.57 8.14
C VAL A 26 4.49 -1.52 8.57
N ASP A 27 3.80 -0.94 7.58
CA ASP A 27 2.81 0.12 7.80
C ASP A 27 1.65 -0.33 8.71
N PHE A 28 1.06 -1.49 8.41
CA PHE A 28 0.00 -2.09 9.22
C PHE A 28 0.16 -3.60 9.38
N TYR A 29 0.22 -4.06 10.63
CA TYR A 29 0.38 -5.47 10.96
C TYR A 29 -0.89 -6.07 11.55
N TYR A 30 -1.46 -7.02 10.82
CA TYR A 30 -2.65 -7.78 11.20
C TYR A 30 -2.34 -9.27 11.45
N GLY A 31 -1.06 -9.62 11.62
CA GLY A 31 -0.61 -10.97 11.96
C GLY A 31 -0.73 -11.26 13.47
N PRO A 32 -0.25 -12.43 13.94
CA PRO A 32 -0.32 -12.79 15.35
C PRO A 32 0.44 -11.80 16.23
N GLU A 33 -0.25 -11.25 17.22
CA GLU A 33 0.31 -10.28 18.17
C GLU A 33 1.57 -10.79 18.87
N LYS A 34 1.63 -12.11 19.17
CA LYS A 34 2.78 -12.75 19.80
C LYS A 34 4.08 -12.56 19.01
N LEU A 35 4.04 -12.56 17.67
CA LEU A 35 5.25 -12.38 16.86
C LEU A 35 5.77 -10.94 16.94
N ARG A 36 4.86 -9.95 16.99
CA ARG A 36 5.22 -8.55 17.22
C ARG A 36 5.85 -8.36 18.59
N GLN A 37 5.23 -8.92 19.64
CA GLN A 37 5.78 -8.88 21.00
C GLN A 37 7.17 -9.52 21.10
N ILE A 38 7.43 -10.63 20.40
CA ILE A 38 8.77 -11.24 20.33
C ILE A 38 9.78 -10.21 19.80
N VAL A 39 9.51 -9.63 18.63
CA VAL A 39 10.44 -8.70 17.97
C VAL A 39 10.62 -7.41 18.77
N ASP A 40 9.57 -6.89 19.40
CA ASP A 40 9.65 -5.68 20.24
C ASP A 40 10.61 -5.89 21.42
N ASN A 41 10.59 -7.06 22.06
CA ASN A 41 11.42 -7.40 23.21
C ASN A 41 12.83 -7.92 22.85
N GLU A 42 13.09 -8.27 21.59
CA GLU A 42 14.42 -8.65 21.12
C GLU A 42 15.35 -7.44 20.93
N PRO A 43 16.68 -7.58 21.16
CA PRO A 43 17.63 -6.57 20.72
C PRO A 43 17.61 -6.43 19.20
N LEU A 44 18.09 -5.28 18.69
CA LEU A 44 18.16 -5.03 17.25
C LEU A 44 18.99 -6.14 16.56
N THR A 45 18.36 -6.89 15.65
CA THR A 45 19.05 -7.97 14.93
C THR A 45 19.96 -7.37 13.88
N PRO A 46 21.27 -7.67 13.83
CA PRO A 46 22.18 -7.11 12.83
C PRO A 46 21.70 -7.41 11.39
N PRO A 47 21.79 -6.45 10.45
CA PRO A 47 21.38 -6.65 9.06
C PRO A 47 22.07 -7.85 8.38
N SER A 48 23.32 -8.14 8.73
CA SER A 48 24.03 -9.33 8.24
C SER A 48 23.38 -10.65 8.66
N LYS A 49 22.80 -10.73 9.86
CA LYS A 49 22.03 -11.91 10.30
C LYS A 49 20.69 -11.99 9.57
N LEU A 50 20.01 -10.85 9.37
CA LEU A 50 18.77 -10.79 8.60
C LEU A 50 18.98 -11.24 7.15
N MET A 51 20.14 -10.94 6.56
CA MET A 51 20.52 -11.39 5.22
C MET A 51 20.59 -12.92 5.12
N VAL A 52 21.15 -13.59 6.13
CA VAL A 52 21.21 -15.06 6.17
C VAL A 52 19.79 -15.64 6.23
N VAL A 53 18.92 -15.05 7.06
CA VAL A 53 17.53 -15.50 7.21
C VAL A 53 16.75 -15.29 5.91
N SER A 54 16.84 -14.12 5.26
CA SER A 54 16.14 -13.83 4.01
C SER A 54 16.57 -14.75 2.87
N ASN A 55 17.88 -15.02 2.74
CA ASN A 55 18.40 -15.98 1.76
C ASN A 55 17.92 -17.41 2.04
N ASN A 56 17.88 -17.83 3.30
CA ASN A 56 17.34 -19.14 3.66
C ASN A 56 15.84 -19.28 3.37
N LEU A 57 15.07 -18.21 3.55
CA LEU A 57 13.64 -18.19 3.18
C LEU A 57 13.46 -18.31 1.66
N LEU A 58 14.23 -17.57 0.86
CA LEU A 58 14.21 -17.70 -0.60
C LEU A 58 14.54 -19.13 -1.05
N ASN A 59 15.58 -19.74 -0.49
CA ASN A 59 16.02 -21.10 -0.84
C ASN A 59 15.05 -22.21 -0.43
N LYS A 60 14.12 -21.94 0.48
CA LYS A 60 13.12 -22.91 0.95
C LYS A 60 11.75 -22.70 0.32
N LEU A 61 11.57 -21.65 -0.48
CA LEU A 61 10.26 -21.21 -0.96
C LEU A 61 9.59 -22.27 -1.86
N ASP A 62 10.35 -22.88 -2.76
CA ASP A 62 9.92 -23.96 -3.65
C ASP A 62 9.51 -25.24 -2.88
N LEU A 63 10.15 -25.49 -1.73
CA LEU A 63 9.84 -26.62 -0.86
C LEU A 63 8.50 -26.48 -0.10
N GLN A 64 7.87 -25.30 -0.15
CA GLN A 64 6.63 -25.06 0.60
C GLN A 64 5.39 -25.65 -0.08
N GLY A 65 5.48 -26.05 -1.35
CA GLY A 65 4.36 -26.62 -2.10
C GLY A 65 3.21 -25.64 -2.33
N TYR A 66 3.52 -24.34 -2.43
CA TYR A 66 2.53 -23.33 -2.78
C TYR A 66 2.16 -23.41 -4.26
N ASP A 67 0.98 -22.88 -4.61
CA ASP A 67 0.68 -22.67 -6.03
C ASP A 67 1.59 -21.58 -6.63
N VAL A 68 1.73 -21.59 -7.96
CA VAL A 68 2.63 -20.70 -8.70
C VAL A 68 2.38 -19.21 -8.41
N LYS A 69 1.13 -18.79 -8.20
CA LYS A 69 0.83 -17.38 -7.93
C LYS A 69 1.27 -17.00 -6.53
N ARG A 70 1.00 -17.87 -5.55
CA ARG A 70 1.41 -17.65 -4.15
C ARG A 70 2.93 -17.68 -4.01
N GLU A 71 3.59 -18.62 -4.67
CA GLU A 71 5.05 -18.72 -4.69
C GLU A 71 5.67 -17.46 -5.28
N ARG A 72 5.24 -17.03 -6.47
CA ARG A 72 5.70 -15.78 -7.10
C ARG A 72 5.48 -14.57 -6.20
N TYR A 73 4.33 -14.45 -5.54
CA TYR A 73 4.08 -13.34 -4.62
C TYR A 73 5.08 -13.32 -3.46
N LEU A 74 5.32 -14.46 -2.82
CA LEU A 74 6.26 -14.57 -1.70
C LEU A 74 7.70 -14.35 -2.14
N GLU A 75 8.09 -14.84 -3.32
CA GLU A 75 9.39 -14.59 -3.93
C GLU A 75 9.65 -13.08 -4.06
N LYS A 76 8.68 -12.33 -4.60
CA LYS A 76 8.80 -10.87 -4.76
C LYS A 76 8.90 -10.14 -3.42
N MET A 77 8.08 -10.54 -2.44
CA MET A 77 8.16 -9.98 -1.08
C MET A 77 9.53 -10.24 -0.44
N LEU A 78 10.05 -11.46 -0.55
CA LEU A 78 11.36 -11.82 -0.02
C LEU A 78 12.51 -11.12 -0.75
N LYS A 79 12.38 -10.92 -2.07
CA LYS A 79 13.33 -10.13 -2.86
C LYS A 79 13.37 -8.67 -2.38
N ALA A 80 12.21 -8.06 -2.14
CA ALA A 80 12.12 -6.71 -1.59
C ALA A 80 12.73 -6.59 -0.18
N MET A 81 12.45 -7.57 0.69
CA MET A 81 13.08 -7.66 2.02
C MET A 81 14.59 -7.77 1.93
N ARG A 82 15.10 -8.67 1.08
CA ARG A 82 16.53 -8.84 0.84
C ARG A 82 17.17 -7.54 0.37
N THR A 83 16.61 -6.86 -0.63
CA THR A 83 17.15 -5.58 -1.12
C THR A 83 17.14 -4.49 -0.05
N SER A 84 16.11 -4.45 0.79
CA SER A 84 16.07 -3.53 1.93
C SER A 84 17.19 -3.82 2.93
N ILE A 85 17.50 -5.10 3.17
CA ILE A 85 18.63 -5.52 4.02
C ILE A 85 19.98 -5.23 3.35
N GLU A 86 20.10 -5.35 2.02
CA GLU A 86 21.31 -4.99 1.26
C GLU A 86 21.62 -3.49 1.46
N ILE A 87 20.61 -2.63 1.32
CA ILE A 87 20.72 -1.18 1.58
C ILE A 87 21.13 -0.92 3.04
N LEU A 88 20.54 -1.61 4.01
CA LEU A 88 20.93 -1.50 5.43
C LEU A 88 22.39 -1.92 5.71
N ASN A 89 22.95 -2.80 4.89
CA ASN A 89 24.36 -3.18 4.95
C ASN A 89 25.28 -2.22 4.16
N GLY A 90 24.74 -1.13 3.61
CA GLY A 90 25.51 -0.15 2.84
C GLY A 90 25.88 -0.60 1.43
N ILE A 91 25.19 -1.61 0.88
CA ILE A 91 25.40 -2.03 -0.51
C ILE A 91 24.80 -0.98 -1.44
N GLU A 92 25.61 -0.45 -2.35
CA GLU A 92 25.14 0.45 -3.39
C GLU A 92 24.36 -0.32 -4.46
N ILE A 93 23.14 0.13 -4.74
CA ILE A 93 22.23 -0.43 -5.73
C ILE A 93 21.69 0.73 -6.57
N SER A 94 21.65 0.58 -7.90
CA SER A 94 21.09 1.60 -8.80
C SER A 94 19.63 1.91 -8.46
N ILE A 95 19.14 3.11 -8.77
CA ILE A 95 17.74 3.47 -8.51
C ILE A 95 16.80 2.54 -9.30
N GLU A 96 17.19 2.21 -10.53
CA GLU A 96 16.48 1.28 -11.40
C GLU A 96 16.33 -0.11 -10.78
N ASP A 97 17.42 -0.66 -10.23
CA ASP A 97 17.40 -1.97 -9.59
C ASP A 97 16.69 -1.93 -8.24
N GLN A 98 16.81 -0.84 -7.47
CA GLN A 98 16.03 -0.67 -6.26
C GLN A 98 14.53 -0.71 -6.56
N PHE A 99 14.07 0.01 -7.59
CA PHE A 99 12.66 0.00 -7.97
C PHE A 99 12.19 -1.38 -8.44
N LEU A 100 12.98 -2.03 -9.27
CA LEU A 100 12.66 -3.38 -9.74
C LEU A 100 12.61 -4.39 -8.59
N ASN A 101 13.56 -4.32 -7.65
CA ASN A 101 13.68 -5.33 -6.60
C ASN A 101 12.73 -5.07 -5.42
N LEU A 102 12.45 -3.80 -5.09
CA LEU A 102 11.54 -3.42 -4.00
C LEU A 102 10.07 -3.46 -4.41
N TYR A 103 9.76 -3.06 -5.64
CA TYR A 103 8.36 -2.85 -6.08
C TYR A 103 7.93 -3.76 -7.24
N ASP A 104 8.81 -4.59 -7.80
CA ASP A 104 8.58 -5.37 -9.02
C ASP A 104 8.16 -4.49 -10.22
N VAL A 105 8.65 -3.24 -10.25
CA VAL A 105 8.37 -2.24 -11.28
C VAL A 105 9.66 -1.84 -11.97
N VAL A 106 9.72 -2.06 -13.28
CA VAL A 106 10.79 -1.50 -14.12
C VAL A 106 10.52 -0.01 -14.30
N LEU A 107 11.47 0.83 -13.85
CA LEU A 107 11.42 2.25 -14.12
C LEU A 107 11.47 2.52 -15.61
N ARG A 108 10.49 3.28 -16.10
CA ARG A 108 10.45 3.82 -17.45
C ARG A 108 10.31 5.33 -17.33
N PRO A 109 11.33 6.11 -17.74
CA PRO A 109 11.20 7.56 -17.77
C PRO A 109 9.95 7.97 -18.54
N ALA A 110 9.20 8.93 -17.99
CA ALA A 110 8.03 9.46 -18.67
C ALA A 110 8.46 10.29 -19.89
N ASN A 111 7.65 10.26 -20.95
CA ASN A 111 7.83 11.13 -22.10
C ASN A 111 7.42 12.56 -21.73
N GLU A 112 8.37 13.49 -21.66
CA GLU A 112 8.10 14.87 -21.27
C GLU A 112 7.06 15.57 -22.16
N SER A 113 7.01 15.23 -23.44
CA SER A 113 6.01 15.78 -24.37
C SER A 113 4.59 15.31 -24.01
N GLU A 114 4.44 14.03 -23.65
CA GLU A 114 3.16 13.47 -23.18
C GLU A 114 2.73 14.13 -21.86
N LEU A 115 3.65 14.32 -20.92
CA LEU A 115 3.36 15.03 -19.67
C LEU A 115 2.89 16.48 -19.91
N LYS A 116 3.53 17.18 -20.85
CA LYS A 116 3.11 18.54 -21.25
C LYS A 116 1.72 18.54 -21.88
N ASN A 117 1.41 17.55 -22.71
CA ASN A 117 0.09 17.41 -23.31
C ASN A 117 -0.98 17.13 -22.25
N LEU A 118 -0.71 16.20 -21.33
CA LEU A 118 -1.59 15.90 -20.19
C LEU A 118 -1.84 17.13 -19.30
N LYS A 119 -0.80 17.93 -19.05
CA LYS A 119 -0.95 19.21 -18.33
C LYS A 119 -1.92 20.15 -19.05
N ASN A 120 -1.81 20.28 -20.37
CA ASN A 120 -2.71 21.11 -21.17
C ASN A 120 -4.14 20.56 -21.20
N GLU A 121 -4.33 19.24 -21.25
CA GLU A 121 -5.65 18.61 -21.16
C GLU A 121 -6.28 18.85 -19.78
N TYR A 122 -5.50 18.68 -18.71
CA TYR A 122 -5.93 18.96 -17.34
C TYR A 122 -6.36 20.43 -17.19
N GLU A 123 -5.56 21.37 -17.70
CA GLU A 123 -5.89 22.80 -17.76
C GLU A 123 -7.23 23.07 -18.45
N LYS A 124 -7.46 22.45 -19.61
CA LYS A 124 -8.68 22.62 -20.44
C LYS A 124 -9.92 21.98 -19.83
N ALA A 125 -9.76 20.90 -19.05
CA ALA A 125 -10.88 20.22 -18.39
C ALA A 125 -11.58 21.15 -17.39
N TYR A 126 -10.85 22.06 -16.74
CA TYR A 126 -11.39 23.08 -15.85
C TYR A 126 -11.65 24.38 -16.61
N ARG A 127 -12.81 24.47 -17.26
CA ARG A 127 -13.24 25.68 -18.00
C ARG A 127 -13.38 26.89 -17.06
N GLY A 128 -13.09 28.08 -17.57
CA GLY A 128 -13.25 29.35 -16.85
C GLY A 128 -12.10 30.33 -17.13
N LEU A 129 -12.20 31.52 -16.56
CA LEU A 129 -11.14 32.54 -16.61
C LEU A 129 -10.24 32.42 -15.36
N GLY A 130 -9.01 32.94 -15.45
CA GLY A 130 -8.02 32.92 -14.38
C GLY A 130 -7.09 31.71 -14.44
N SER A 131 -6.18 31.61 -13.47
CA SER A 131 -5.24 30.48 -13.38
C SER A 131 -5.97 29.18 -13.07
N LEU A 132 -5.34 28.03 -13.36
CA LEU A 132 -5.90 26.73 -12.98
C LEU A 132 -6.17 26.64 -11.47
N ASP A 133 -5.29 27.19 -10.64
CA ASP A 133 -5.45 27.21 -9.19
C ASP A 133 -6.68 28.02 -8.77
N ASP A 134 -6.92 29.19 -9.39
CA ASP A 134 -8.13 29.98 -9.15
C ASP A 134 -9.40 29.22 -9.55
N ARG A 135 -9.36 28.55 -10.71
CA ARG A 135 -10.49 27.74 -11.21
C ARG A 135 -10.78 26.59 -10.26
N LEU A 136 -9.77 25.90 -9.75
CA LEU A 136 -9.90 24.82 -8.76
C LEU A 136 -10.41 25.32 -7.41
N ALA A 137 -9.88 26.45 -6.91
CA ALA A 137 -10.32 27.05 -5.65
C ALA A 137 -11.80 27.44 -5.71
N LYS A 138 -12.22 28.09 -6.81
CA LYS A 138 -13.63 28.40 -7.06
C LYS A 138 -14.50 27.14 -7.15
N LEU A 139 -14.01 26.09 -7.81
CA LEU A 139 -14.74 24.84 -7.91
C LEU A 139 -14.94 24.17 -6.55
N ARG A 140 -13.92 24.19 -5.67
CA ARG A 140 -14.03 23.66 -4.30
C ARG A 140 -15.12 24.36 -3.49
N VAL A 141 -15.21 25.69 -3.60
CA VAL A 141 -16.26 26.46 -2.92
C VAL A 141 -17.64 26.18 -3.52
N THR A 142 -17.77 26.19 -4.84
CA THR A 142 -19.06 26.00 -5.52
C THR A 142 -19.62 24.58 -5.41
N ARG A 143 -18.75 23.58 -5.17
CA ARG A 143 -19.15 22.18 -4.92
C ARG A 143 -19.28 21.83 -3.43
N ARG A 144 -19.20 22.82 -2.53
CA ARG A 144 -19.38 22.57 -1.10
C ARG A 144 -20.80 22.07 -0.84
N ILE A 145 -20.88 20.97 -0.11
CA ILE A 145 -22.15 20.39 0.36
C ILE A 145 -22.32 20.68 1.87
N PRO A 146 -23.55 20.73 2.37
CA PRO A 146 -23.81 20.75 3.81
C PRO A 146 -23.19 19.52 4.50
N GLU A 147 -22.57 19.73 5.66
CA GLU A 147 -21.82 18.70 6.40
C GLU A 147 -22.73 17.51 6.79
N ASP A 148 -23.95 17.80 7.22
CA ASP A 148 -25.00 16.83 7.54
C ASP A 148 -25.40 15.94 6.35
N LYS A 149 -25.06 16.33 5.12
CA LYS A 149 -25.36 15.58 3.89
C LYS A 149 -24.18 14.76 3.36
N VAL A 150 -22.97 14.93 3.90
CA VAL A 150 -21.75 14.26 3.41
C VAL A 150 -21.94 12.74 3.41
N LEU A 151 -22.29 12.14 4.56
CA LEU A 151 -22.46 10.69 4.66
C LEU A 151 -23.54 10.15 3.73
N LYS A 152 -24.65 10.89 3.57
CA LYS A 152 -25.74 10.51 2.66
C LYS A 152 -25.26 10.46 1.21
N PHE A 153 -24.50 11.46 0.75
CA PHE A 153 -23.99 11.48 -0.62
C PHE A 153 -22.89 10.46 -0.85
N PHE A 154 -22.01 10.22 0.12
CA PHE A 154 -21.01 9.14 0.03
C PHE A 154 -21.67 7.76 -0.09
N LYS A 155 -22.66 7.44 0.76
CA LYS A 155 -23.43 6.19 0.65
C LYS A 155 -24.08 6.06 -0.73
N ARG A 156 -24.65 7.14 -1.27
CA ARG A 156 -25.25 7.13 -2.60
C ARG A 156 -24.21 6.90 -3.71
N ALA A 157 -23.05 7.54 -3.63
CA ALA A 157 -21.96 7.35 -4.58
C ALA A 157 -21.45 5.90 -4.54
N LEU A 158 -21.29 5.33 -3.35
CA LEU A 158 -20.88 3.94 -3.16
C LEU A 158 -21.84 2.96 -3.85
N GLU A 159 -23.15 3.11 -3.66
CA GLU A 159 -24.15 2.25 -4.32
C GLU A 159 -24.09 2.35 -5.85
N ILE A 160 -23.92 3.57 -6.40
CA ILE A 160 -23.79 3.79 -7.85
C ILE A 160 -22.52 3.12 -8.37
N THR A 161 -21.40 3.30 -7.68
CA THR A 161 -20.11 2.69 -8.06
C THR A 161 -20.19 1.18 -7.98
N LYS A 162 -20.70 0.61 -6.88
CA LYS A 162 -20.87 -0.85 -6.70
C LYS A 162 -21.70 -1.45 -7.82
N LYS A 163 -22.82 -0.82 -8.20
CA LYS A 163 -23.65 -1.26 -9.32
C LYS A 163 -22.86 -1.26 -10.64
N ARG A 164 -22.23 -0.15 -11.00
CA ARG A 164 -21.48 -0.01 -12.26
C ARG A 164 -20.28 -0.96 -12.33
N THR A 165 -19.59 -1.16 -11.21
CA THR A 165 -18.48 -2.12 -11.11
C THR A 165 -18.97 -3.54 -11.38
N LYS A 166 -20.11 -3.96 -10.82
CA LYS A 166 -20.68 -5.29 -11.13
C LYS A 166 -21.10 -5.46 -12.59
N GLU A 167 -21.61 -4.39 -13.21
CA GLU A 167 -21.98 -4.40 -14.64
C GLU A 167 -20.75 -4.57 -15.55
N LEU A 168 -19.62 -3.97 -15.20
CA LEU A 168 -18.37 -4.04 -15.97
C LEU A 168 -17.50 -5.25 -15.63
N PHE A 169 -17.57 -5.74 -14.38
CA PHE A 169 -16.68 -6.75 -13.82
C PHE A 169 -17.47 -7.84 -13.09
N ILE A 170 -18.21 -8.63 -13.88
CA ILE A 170 -19.26 -9.55 -13.42
C ILE A 170 -18.81 -10.55 -12.33
N ASN A 171 -17.50 -10.88 -12.24
CA ASN A 171 -16.96 -11.85 -11.28
C ASN A 171 -15.69 -11.36 -10.54
N LEU A 172 -15.50 -10.04 -10.41
CA LEU A 172 -14.28 -9.51 -9.78
C LEU A 172 -14.47 -9.20 -8.29
N LEU A 173 -15.66 -8.78 -7.89
CA LEU A 173 -15.92 -8.41 -6.49
C LEU A 173 -16.19 -9.66 -5.64
N PRO A 174 -15.61 -9.77 -4.44
CA PRO A 174 -15.95 -10.84 -3.51
C PRO A 174 -17.45 -10.87 -3.21
N GLU A 175 -18.04 -12.07 -3.14
CA GLU A 175 -19.49 -12.24 -2.93
C GLU A 175 -19.98 -11.53 -1.65
N ASN A 176 -19.13 -11.50 -0.62
CA ASN A 176 -19.43 -10.96 0.70
C ASN A 176 -18.69 -9.66 1.02
N GLU A 177 -18.25 -8.91 0.01
CA GLU A 177 -17.59 -7.61 0.24
C GLU A 177 -18.51 -6.63 0.98
N GLN A 178 -18.01 -6.11 2.11
CA GLN A 178 -18.66 -5.09 2.91
C GLN A 178 -17.78 -3.85 3.01
N ILE A 179 -18.39 -2.68 2.82
CA ILE A 179 -17.74 -1.38 2.99
C ILE A 179 -18.48 -0.65 4.10
N LEU A 180 -17.79 -0.41 5.20
CA LEU A 180 -18.28 0.36 6.33
C LEU A 180 -17.78 1.80 6.19
N LEU A 181 -18.71 2.75 6.25
CA LEU A 181 -18.41 4.17 6.19
C LEU A 181 -18.68 4.77 7.56
N ASP A 182 -17.66 5.36 8.15
CA ASP A 182 -17.78 6.16 9.37
C ASP A 182 -17.31 7.59 9.11
N LEU A 183 -18.01 8.56 9.72
CA LEU A 183 -17.57 9.95 9.71
C LEU A 183 -16.75 10.19 10.97
N THR A 184 -15.45 10.43 10.79
CA THR A 184 -14.58 10.86 11.88
C THR A 184 -15.01 12.25 12.35
N GLN A 185 -15.54 12.34 13.57
CA GLN A 185 -15.91 13.62 14.20
C GLN A 185 -14.72 14.36 14.81
N GLU A 186 -13.54 13.73 14.85
CA GLU A 186 -12.33 14.41 15.28
C GLU A 186 -12.07 15.58 14.33
N LYS A 187 -12.25 16.79 14.86
CA LYS A 187 -11.68 18.01 14.28
C LYS A 187 -10.25 17.65 13.93
N ASN A 188 -9.89 17.81 12.66
CA ASN A 188 -8.52 17.72 12.19
C ASN A 188 -7.59 18.28 13.28
N ASP A 189 -6.96 17.41 14.06
CA ASP A 189 -5.72 17.76 14.73
C ASP A 189 -4.83 18.27 13.58
N ASP A 190 -4.10 19.36 13.75
CA ASP A 190 -3.27 19.96 12.68
C ASP A 190 -2.27 18.94 12.07
N LYS A 191 -2.15 17.76 12.71
CA LYS A 191 -1.40 16.58 12.32
C LYS A 191 -2.12 15.64 11.34
N ILE A 192 -3.45 15.55 11.33
CA ILE A 192 -4.22 14.65 10.45
C ILE A 192 -4.67 15.44 9.22
N LYS A 193 -3.90 15.33 8.13
CA LYS A 193 -4.09 16.10 6.88
C LYS A 193 -4.98 15.43 5.83
N TRP A 194 -5.64 14.33 6.17
CA TRP A 194 -6.25 13.44 5.17
C TRP A 194 -7.77 13.54 5.21
N ALA A 195 -8.37 13.66 4.02
CA ALA A 195 -9.82 13.84 3.87
C ALA A 195 -10.62 12.51 3.96
N CYS A 196 -9.95 11.37 3.83
CA CYS A 196 -10.50 10.02 3.92
C CYS A 196 -9.36 9.04 4.20
N TYR A 197 -9.67 7.95 4.90
CA TYR A 197 -8.79 6.79 5.03
C TYR A 197 -9.59 5.52 4.79
N GLU A 198 -8.93 4.55 4.17
CA GLU A 198 -9.52 3.25 3.83
C GLU A 198 -8.68 2.16 4.48
N TRP A 199 -9.34 1.22 5.14
CA TRP A 199 -8.70 0.11 5.83
C TRP A 199 -9.26 -1.20 5.29
N TYR A 200 -8.37 -2.11 4.87
CA TYR A 200 -8.77 -3.46 4.52
C TYR A 200 -8.79 -4.32 5.80
N LEU A 201 -9.98 -4.72 6.22
CA LEU A 201 -10.18 -5.50 7.46
C LEU A 201 -9.90 -7.00 7.30
N GLY A 202 -9.54 -7.46 6.10
CA GLY A 202 -9.38 -8.88 5.81
C GLY A 202 -10.71 -9.60 5.52
N ASN A 203 -10.60 -10.92 5.38
CA ASN A 203 -11.73 -11.87 5.38
C ASN A 203 -11.58 -12.79 6.59
#